data_AF-A0A7V2CVT0-F1
#
_entry.id   AF-A0A7V2CVT0-F1
#
_cell.length_a   1.000
_cell.length_b   1.000
_cell.length_c   1.000
_cell.angle_alpha   90.00
_cell.angle_beta   90.00
_cell.angle_gamma   90.00
#
_symmetry.space_group_name_H-M   'P 1'
#
loop_
_entity.id
_entity.type
_entity.pdbx_description
1 polymer ?
#
loop_
_entity_poly.entity_id
_entity_poly.type
_entity_poly.pdbx_seq_one_letter_code
_entity_poly.pdbx_strand_id
1 'polypeptide(L)'
;DKRCRGNAWFIPYRTIRSRDAQRPHPATFPAELPEWCLRLHGLREGLHVMDPFNGIGHTGLAAIRCGAARYTGFDIDKTYLAEARERIAGAQSELLP
;
A
#
# COMPACT_ATOMS: atom_id res chain seq x y z
N ASP A 1 7.46 -21.04 3.14
CA ASP A 1 8.91 -20.97 2.87
C ASP A 1 9.53 -20.02 3.88
N LYS A 2 10.53 -20.46 4.66
CA LYS A 2 11.21 -19.66 5.70
C LYS A 2 12.57 -19.11 5.22
N ARG A 3 12.88 -19.25 3.93
CA ARG A 3 14.15 -18.76 3.37
C ARG A 3 14.13 -17.23 3.24
N CYS A 4 15.28 -16.62 3.51
CA CYS A 4 15.50 -15.20 3.26
C CYS A 4 15.29 -14.92 1.77
N ARG A 5 14.51 -13.88 1.43
CA ARG A 5 14.21 -13.49 0.04
C ARG A 5 15.38 -12.81 -0.68
N GLY A 6 16.50 -12.56 0.01
CA GLY A 6 17.63 -11.80 -0.53
C GLY A 6 17.29 -10.31 -0.72
N ASN A 7 18.14 -9.62 -1.47
CA ASN A 7 18.08 -8.17 -1.72
C ASN A 7 17.51 -7.78 -3.10
N ALA A 8 17.11 -8.76 -3.93
CA ALA A 8 16.49 -8.53 -5.23
C ALA A 8 15.10 -9.20 -5.26
N TRP A 9 14.05 -8.39 -5.37
CA TRP A 9 12.67 -8.85 -5.33
C TRP A 9 11.98 -8.66 -6.68
N PHE A 10 11.43 -9.75 -7.22
CA PHE A 10 10.55 -9.67 -8.38
C PHE A 10 9.10 -9.49 -7.91
N ILE A 11 8.56 -8.29 -8.12
CA ILE A 11 7.18 -7.92 -7.77
C ILE A 11 6.49 -7.37 -9.02
N PRO A 12 5.72 -8.20 -9.75
CA PRO A 12 5.09 -7.75 -10.98
C PRO A 12 3.94 -6.80 -10.69
N TYR A 13 3.74 -5.87 -11.59
CA TYR A 13 2.54 -5.06 -11.65
C TYR A 13 1.34 -5.91 -12.06
N ARG A 14 0.18 -5.73 -11.41
CA ARG A 14 -1.06 -6.34 -11.90
C ARG A 14 -1.40 -5.84 -13.30
N THR A 15 -1.79 -6.75 -14.18
CA THR A 15 -2.26 -6.39 -15.52
C THR A 15 -3.48 -5.49 -15.41
N ILE A 16 -3.43 -4.32 -16.04
CA ILE A 16 -4.53 -3.37 -16.12
C ILE A 16 -5.07 -3.34 -17.55
N ARG A 17 -6.37 -3.06 -17.70
CA ARG A 17 -7.05 -2.87 -18.98
C ARG A 17 -7.03 -1.41 -19.43
N SER A 18 -7.00 -0.47 -18.48
CA SER A 18 -6.91 0.97 -18.76
C SER A 18 -5.97 1.64 -17.77
N ARG A 19 -4.95 2.33 -18.28
CA ARG A 19 -4.00 3.08 -17.45
C ARG A 19 -4.67 4.22 -16.72
N ASP A 20 -5.40 5.07 -17.43
CA ASP A 20 -5.94 6.29 -16.85
C ASP A 20 -7.04 5.99 -15.82
N ALA A 21 -7.77 4.89 -15.97
CA ALA A 21 -8.79 4.47 -15.00
C ALA A 21 -8.22 3.70 -13.80
N GLN A 22 -7.12 2.94 -13.95
CA GLN A 22 -6.64 2.02 -12.90
C GLN A 22 -5.31 2.46 -12.28
N ARG A 23 -4.57 3.35 -12.94
CA ARG A 23 -3.31 3.98 -12.51
C ARG A 23 -3.21 5.42 -13.02
N PRO A 24 -4.11 6.32 -12.56
CA PRO A 24 -4.04 7.73 -12.91
C PRO A 24 -2.74 8.40 -12.40
N HIS A 25 -2.11 7.83 -11.37
CA HIS A 25 -0.79 8.25 -10.91
C HIS A 25 0.34 7.61 -11.73
N PRO A 26 1.23 8.41 -12.34
CA PRO A 26 2.21 7.94 -13.32
C PRO A 26 3.29 7.01 -12.71
N ALA A 27 3.59 7.18 -11.42
CA ALA A 27 4.63 6.44 -10.71
C ALA A 27 4.10 5.61 -9.53
N THR A 28 3.17 4.70 -9.79
CA THR A 28 2.67 3.77 -8.76
C THR A 28 3.56 2.56 -8.61
N PHE A 29 3.76 2.05 -7.39
CA PHE A 29 4.38 0.74 -7.13
C PHE A 29 3.30 -0.32 -6.82
N PRO A 30 3.53 -1.64 -6.98
CA PRO A 30 2.56 -2.66 -6.55
C PRO A 30 2.40 -2.62 -5.02
N ALA A 31 1.18 -2.80 -4.49
CA ALA A 31 0.93 -2.81 -3.04
C ALA A 31 1.66 -3.95 -2.30
N GLU A 32 2.06 -4.99 -3.03
CA GLU A 32 2.87 -6.10 -2.54
C GLU A 32 4.27 -5.62 -2.09
N LEU A 33 4.83 -4.56 -2.69
CA LEU A 33 6.13 -4.01 -2.31
C LEU A 33 6.15 -3.50 -0.86
N PRO A 34 5.32 -2.52 -0.45
CA PRO A 34 5.28 -2.09 0.95
C PRO A 34 4.82 -3.21 1.88
N GLU A 35 3.95 -4.14 1.44
CA GLU A 35 3.57 -5.29 2.27
C GLU A 35 4.78 -6.14 2.64
N TRP A 36 5.68 -6.39 1.69
CA TRP A 36 6.91 -7.15 1.93
C TRP A 36 7.87 -6.38 2.84
N CYS A 37 7.99 -5.07 2.66
CA CYS A 37 8.77 -4.21 3.55
C CYS A 37 8.25 -4.27 5.00
N LEU A 38 6.93 -4.19 5.20
CA LEU A 38 6.31 -4.26 6.53
C LEU A 38 6.52 -5.63 7.19
N ARG A 39 6.32 -6.71 6.44
CA ARG A 39 6.57 -8.08 6.94
C ARG A 39 8.03 -8.31 7.29
N LEU A 40 8.96 -7.76 6.49
CA LEU A 40 10.40 -7.84 6.76
C LEU A 40 10.78 -7.02 8.00
N HIS A 41 10.22 -5.82 8.16
CA HIS A 41 10.44 -4.97 9.33
C HIS A 41 9.92 -5.61 10.63
N GLY A 42 8.86 -6.42 10.53
CA GLY A 42 8.27 -7.14 11.64
C GLY A 42 6.92 -6.55 12.05
N LEU A 43 5.90 -7.40 12.03
CA LEU A 43 4.54 -7.07 12.44
C LEU A 43 4.43 -7.18 13.96
N ARG A 44 3.90 -6.14 14.59
CA ARG A 44 3.73 -6.05 16.05
C ARG A 44 2.44 -5.30 16.38
N GLU A 45 1.91 -5.58 17.56
CA GLU A 45 0.77 -4.83 18.09
C GLU A 45 1.10 -3.34 18.18
N GLY A 46 0.12 -2.49 17.85
CA GLY A 46 0.32 -1.04 17.85
C GLY A 46 1.20 -0.49 16.73
N LEU A 47 1.56 -1.29 15.71
CA LEU A 47 2.34 -0.82 14.57
C LEU A 47 1.66 0.37 13.88
N HIS A 48 2.40 1.48 13.75
CA HIS A 48 2.00 2.66 13.00
C HIS A 48 2.88 2.79 11.77
N VAL A 49 2.26 2.75 10.58
CA VAL A 49 2.92 2.93 9.29
C VAL A 49 2.76 4.38 8.82
N MET A 50 3.85 5.00 8.38
CA MET A 50 3.85 6.36 7.84
C MET A 50 4.45 6.38 6.44
N ASP A 51 3.79 7.07 5.51
CA ASP A 51 4.27 7.30 4.15
C ASP A 51 4.26 8.81 3.83
N PRO A 52 5.43 9.48 3.74
CA PRO A 52 5.50 10.90 3.42
C PRO A 52 5.22 11.23 1.95
N PHE A 53 5.17 10.22 1.06
CA PHE A 53 4.96 10.36 -0.38
C PHE A 53 3.92 9.32 -0.85
N ASN A 54 2.73 9.42 -0.26
CA ASN A 54 1.67 8.43 -0.29
C ASN A 54 1.16 8.10 -1.70
N GLY A 55 1.21 9.05 -2.63
CA GLY A 55 0.54 8.95 -3.93
C GLY A 55 -0.91 8.53 -3.73
N ILE A 56 -1.31 7.45 -4.40
CA ILE A 56 -2.67 6.89 -4.36
C ILE A 56 -2.87 5.80 -3.30
N GLY A 57 -2.02 5.77 -2.26
CA GLY A 57 -2.32 5.05 -1.01
C GLY A 57 -1.94 3.56 -0.98
N HIS A 58 -1.04 3.08 -1.84
CA HIS A 58 -0.64 1.67 -1.84
C HIS A 58 0.05 1.23 -0.54
N THR A 59 0.80 2.11 0.13
CA THR A 59 1.36 1.83 1.47
C THR A 59 0.25 1.67 2.51
N GLY A 60 -0.83 2.45 2.42
CA GLY A 60 -2.02 2.30 3.27
C GLY A 60 -2.72 0.96 3.06
N LEU A 61 -2.87 0.53 1.81
CA LEU A 61 -3.42 -0.80 1.50
C LEU A 61 -2.57 -1.93 2.10
N ALA A 62 -1.24 -1.82 2.01
CA ALA A 62 -0.34 -2.78 2.63
C ALA A 62 -0.40 -2.75 4.15
N ALA A 63 -0.47 -1.56 4.77
CA ALA A 63 -0.61 -1.41 6.21
C ALA A 63 -1.87 -2.13 6.72
N ILE A 64 -2.99 -1.95 6.01
CA ILE A 64 -4.25 -2.65 6.28
C ILE A 64 -4.08 -4.18 6.20
N ARG A 65 -3.54 -4.69 5.08
CA ARG A 65 -3.29 -6.14 4.88
C ARG A 65 -2.36 -6.75 5.92
N CYS A 66 -1.43 -5.96 6.45
CA CYS A 66 -0.50 -6.35 7.49
C CYS A 66 -1.05 -6.19 8.91
N GLY A 67 -2.29 -5.71 9.09
CA GLY A 67 -2.90 -5.51 10.40
C GLY A 67 -2.24 -4.38 11.21
N ALA A 68 -1.68 -3.37 10.55
CA ALA A 68 -1.17 -2.19 11.25
C ALA A 68 -2.30 -1.50 12.03
N ALA A 69 -2.01 -1.09 13.27
CA ALA A 69 -2.98 -0.40 14.11
C ALA A 69 -3.31 1.00 13.58
N ARG A 70 -2.33 1.65 12.91
CA ARG A 70 -2.47 3.01 12.38
C ARG A 70 -1.72 3.18 11.07
N TYR A 71 -2.25 4.06 10.22
CA TYR A 71 -1.62 4.51 9.00
C TYR A 71 -1.68 6.04 8.88
N THR A 72 -0.61 6.67 8.42
CA THR A 72 -0.58 8.11 8.10
C THR A 72 0.16 8.33 6.78
N GLY A 73 -0.58 8.79 5.76
CA GLY A 73 -0.03 9.13 4.45
C GLY A 73 -0.06 10.64 4.21
N PHE A 74 1.02 11.19 3.66
CA PHE A 74 1.11 12.57 3.20
C PHE A 74 1.34 12.59 1.69
N ASP A 75 0.68 13.51 1.00
CA ASP A 75 0.97 13.84 -0.39
C ASP A 75 0.64 15.32 -0.62
N ILE A 76 1.32 15.95 -1.58
CA ILE A 76 1.06 17.35 -1.94
C ILE A 76 -0.14 17.47 -2.89
N ASP A 77 -0.44 16.41 -3.65
CA ASP A 77 -1.54 16.40 -4.60
C ASP A 77 -2.84 15.95 -3.92
N LYS A 78 -3.81 16.86 -3.89
CA LYS A 78 -5.13 16.61 -3.28
C LYS A 78 -5.92 15.53 -4.02
N THR A 79 -5.71 15.37 -5.32
CA THR A 79 -6.34 14.33 -6.15
C THR A 79 -5.85 12.95 -5.74
N TYR A 80 -4.54 12.81 -5.54
CA TYR A 80 -3.95 11.56 -5.06
C TYR A 80 -4.42 11.21 -3.64
N LEU A 81 -4.53 12.22 -2.75
CA LEU A 81 -5.09 12.01 -1.43
C LEU A 81 -6.56 11.58 -1.45
N ALA A 82 -7.38 12.14 -2.34
CA ALA A 82 -8.78 11.75 -2.49
C ALA A 82 -8.90 10.28 -2.94
N GLU A 83 -8.15 9.89 -3.96
CA GLU A 83 -8.12 8.51 -4.45
C GLU A 83 -7.57 7.54 -3.39
N ALA A 84 -6.52 7.93 -2.66
CA ALA A 84 -5.97 7.13 -1.57
C ALA A 84 -7.03 6.88 -0.48
N ARG A 85 -7.80 7.90 -0.09
CA ARG A 85 -8.87 7.78 0.91
C ARG A 85 -9.95 6.81 0.46
N GLU A 86 -10.40 6.90 -0.79
CA GLU A 86 -11.41 6.00 -1.34
C GLU A 86 -10.93 4.54 -1.32
N ARG A 87 -9.71 4.29 -1.82
CA ARG A 87 -9.11 2.95 -1.84
C ARG A 87 -8.93 2.35 -0.45
N ILE A 88 -8.44 3.16 0.49
CA ILE A 88 -8.22 2.75 1.89
C ILE A 88 -9.56 2.45 2.57
N ALA A 89 -10.57 3.31 2.40
CA ALA A 89 -11.90 3.10 2.97
C ALA A 89 -12.55 1.81 2.43
N GLY A 90 -12.48 1.58 1.11
CA GLY A 90 -12.95 0.34 0.48
C GLY A 90 -12.25 -0.89 1.08
N ALA A 91 -10.92 -0.88 1.16
CA ALA A 91 -10.16 -1.98 1.74
C ALA A 91 -10.47 -2.24 3.23
N GLN A 92 -10.74 -1.18 4.01
CA GLN A 92 -11.16 -1.34 5.41
C GLN A 92 -12.54 -2.00 5.52
N SER A 93 -13.49 -1.62 4.65
CA SER A 93 -14.83 -2.22 4.65
C SER A 93 -14.82 -3.70 4.27
N GLU A 94 -13.93 -4.14 3.39
CA GLU A 94 -13.81 -5.57 3.02
C GLU A 94 -13.25 -6.45 4.16
N LEU A 95 -12.53 -5.87 5.12
CA LEU A 95 -11.91 -6.58 6.24
C LEU A 95 -12.80 -6.66 7.49
N LEU A 96 -13.85 -5.84 7.56
CA LEU A 96 -14.83 -5.81 8.64
C LEU A 96 -16.18 -6.28 8.08
N PRO A 97 -16.49 -7.59 8.10
CA PRO A 97 -17.80 -8.09 7.69
C PRO A 97 -18.94 -7.57 8.58
#